data_AF-A0A847CK16-F1
#
_entry.id   AF-A0A847CK16-F1
#
_cell.length_a   1.000
_cell.length_b   1.000
_cell.length_c   1.000
_cell.angle_alpha   90.00
_cell.angle_beta   90.00
_cell.angle_gamma   90.00
#
_symmetry.space_group_name_H-M   'P 1'
#
loop_
_entity.id
_entity.type
_entity.pdbx_description
1 polymer ?
#
loop_
_entity_poly.entity_id
_entity_poly.type
_entity_poly.pdbx_seq_one_letter_code
_entity_poly.pdbx_strand_id
1 'polypeptide(L)'
;MFKKSRLISSLFFLVLTLFLSACSTKSKDILVDTSWIAEADSSYIIFNKDNGFKWYKSKDVQDDNYYEGTYSFYMGQEAMNYITETLPEYYITKENLQELFDKSEGLYELDNLVCLILNNEIFILEGEKQKTQIFVSNYYGFLIEEKTVFDIAKMNTAGHFLLIKE
;
A
#
# COMPACT_ATOMS: atom_id res chain seq x y z
N MET A 1 -47.93 11.56 -53.74
CA MET A 1 -47.12 12.46 -52.90
C MET A 1 -47.77 12.55 -51.52
N PHE A 2 -47.34 11.73 -50.56
CA PHE A 2 -47.76 11.79 -49.15
C PHE A 2 -46.61 11.41 -48.22
N LYS A 3 -46.33 12.35 -47.32
CA LYS A 3 -45.57 12.42 -46.06
C LYS A 3 -44.64 11.29 -45.55
N LYS A 4 -43.49 11.80 -45.08
CA LYS A 4 -42.42 11.24 -44.24
C LYS A 4 -42.85 10.52 -42.95
N SER A 5 -42.00 9.53 -42.61
CA SER A 5 -41.42 9.21 -41.29
C SER A 5 -42.32 8.67 -40.17
N ARG A 6 -42.07 7.41 -39.77
CA ARG A 6 -42.15 6.94 -38.39
C ARG A 6 -41.04 5.92 -38.09
N LEU A 7 -40.11 6.35 -37.24
CA LEU A 7 -39.39 5.65 -36.17
C LEU A 7 -39.20 4.12 -36.32
N ILE A 8 -37.96 3.72 -36.64
CA ILE A 8 -37.48 2.37 -36.33
C ILE A 8 -36.94 2.40 -34.90
N SER A 9 -37.75 1.83 -34.01
CA SER A 9 -37.38 1.34 -32.69
C SER A 9 -36.51 0.08 -32.83
N SER A 10 -35.62 -0.13 -31.86
CA SER A 10 -35.01 -1.41 -31.43
C SER A 10 -33.48 -1.31 -31.39
N LEU A 11 -32.91 -0.94 -30.25
CA LEU A 11 -32.42 -1.90 -29.24
C LEU A 11 -31.26 -2.75 -29.78
N PHE A 12 -30.07 -2.14 -29.88
CA PHE A 12 -28.83 -2.89 -29.98
C PHE A 12 -28.09 -2.76 -28.65
N PHE A 13 -28.22 -3.82 -27.85
CA PHE A 13 -27.49 -4.09 -26.62
C PHE A 13 -26.00 -3.82 -26.85
N LEU A 14 -25.48 -2.70 -26.33
CA LEU A 14 -24.05 -2.52 -26.19
C LEU A 14 -23.63 -3.42 -25.03
N VAL A 15 -23.04 -4.56 -25.37
CA VAL A 15 -22.46 -5.51 -24.44
C VAL A 15 -21.44 -4.77 -23.58
N LEU A 16 -21.85 -4.51 -22.34
CA LEU A 16 -21.02 -4.06 -21.24
C LEU A 16 -19.96 -5.14 -21.03
N THR A 17 -18.80 -4.98 -21.66
CA THR A 17 -17.60 -5.75 -21.31
C THR A 17 -17.18 -5.30 -19.93
N LEU A 18 -17.77 -5.95 -18.93
CA LEU A 18 -17.18 -6.10 -17.60
C LEU A 18 -15.81 -6.75 -17.83
N PHE A 19 -14.77 -5.92 -17.94
CA PHE A 19 -13.45 -6.37 -17.57
C PHE A 19 -13.54 -6.75 -16.09
N LEU A 20 -13.74 -8.04 -15.86
CA LEU A 20 -13.36 -8.70 -14.62
C LEU A 20 -11.86 -8.42 -14.45
N SER A 21 -11.51 -7.33 -13.77
CA SER A 21 -10.23 -7.29 -13.07
C SER A 21 -10.35 -8.37 -12.00
N ALA A 22 -9.65 -9.47 -12.27
CA ALA A 22 -9.51 -10.57 -11.34
C ALA A 22 -8.93 -10.03 -10.02
N CYS A 23 -9.80 -9.89 -9.03
CA CYS A 23 -9.55 -10.00 -7.59
C CYS A 23 -8.12 -9.67 -7.12
N SER A 24 -7.82 -8.39 -6.87
CA SER A 24 -6.67 -7.95 -6.03
C SER A 24 -7.08 -7.65 -4.59
N THR A 25 -8.21 -8.21 -4.11
CA THR A 25 -8.75 -7.90 -2.77
C THR A 25 -7.98 -8.58 -1.64
N LYS A 26 -7.32 -9.72 -1.89
CA LYS A 26 -6.69 -10.53 -0.82
C LYS A 26 -5.48 -9.87 -0.14
N SER A 27 -4.68 -9.10 -0.87
CA SER A 27 -3.48 -8.45 -0.31
C SER A 27 -3.87 -7.34 0.66
N LYS A 28 -4.87 -6.54 0.27
CA LYS A 28 -5.40 -5.44 1.04
C LYS A 28 -6.05 -5.88 2.36
N ASP A 29 -6.77 -7.00 2.36
CA ASP A 29 -7.42 -7.54 3.56
C ASP A 29 -6.44 -7.83 4.71
N ILE A 30 -5.13 -8.03 4.43
CA ILE A 30 -4.13 -8.36 5.45
C ILE A 30 -3.90 -7.19 6.41
N LEU A 31 -4.04 -5.95 5.93
CA LEU A 31 -3.80 -4.74 6.73
C LEU A 31 -5.05 -4.09 7.28
N VAL A 32 -6.22 -4.37 6.71
CA VAL A 32 -7.46 -3.76 7.20
C VAL A 32 -7.70 -4.12 8.67
N ASP A 33 -7.99 -3.11 9.49
CA ASP A 33 -8.20 -3.22 10.94
C ASP A 33 -7.02 -3.85 11.69
N THR A 34 -5.80 -3.51 11.28
CA THR A 34 -4.59 -3.98 11.95
C THR A 34 -3.77 -2.82 12.50
N SER A 35 -2.97 -3.14 13.50
CA SER A 35 -2.02 -2.24 14.12
C SER A 35 -0.65 -2.88 14.19
N TRP A 36 0.39 -2.05 14.11
CA TRP A 36 1.77 -2.49 14.05
C TRP A 36 2.66 -1.55 14.85
N ILE A 37 3.57 -2.12 15.63
CA ILE A 37 4.54 -1.36 16.43
C ILE A 37 5.96 -1.57 15.90
N ALA A 38 6.69 -0.48 15.73
CA ALA A 38 8.08 -0.51 15.36
C ALA A 38 8.94 -0.96 16.54
N GLU A 39 9.79 -1.97 16.33
CA GLU A 39 10.67 -2.49 17.38
C GLU A 39 11.69 -1.43 17.84
N ALA A 40 12.20 -0.62 16.91
CA ALA A 40 13.33 0.28 17.17
C ALA A 40 12.96 1.50 18.03
N ASP A 41 11.79 2.11 17.83
CA ASP A 41 11.40 3.36 18.47
C ASP A 41 9.99 3.36 19.07
N SER A 42 9.29 2.22 19.04
CA SER A 42 7.91 2.08 19.50
C SER A 42 6.92 3.03 18.81
N SER A 43 7.28 3.58 17.65
CA SER A 43 6.32 4.23 16.77
C SER A 43 5.30 3.22 16.28
N TYR A 44 4.11 3.70 15.95
CA TYR A 44 2.93 2.83 15.89
C TYR A 44 2.06 3.22 14.71
N ILE A 45 1.62 2.25 13.91
CA ILE A 45 0.76 2.50 12.75
C ILE A 45 -0.52 1.67 12.82
N ILE A 46 -1.65 2.30 12.53
CA ILE A 46 -2.97 1.68 12.41
C ILE A 46 -3.44 1.81 10.97
N PHE A 47 -3.97 0.72 10.40
CA PHE A 47 -4.61 0.68 9.10
C PHE A 47 -6.11 0.43 9.24
N ASN A 48 -6.92 1.27 8.62
CA ASN A 48 -8.39 1.28 8.74
C ASN A 48 -9.06 0.67 7.50
N LYS A 49 -10.34 0.28 7.62
CA LYS A 49 -11.17 -0.27 6.51
C LYS A 49 -11.22 0.58 5.25
N ASP A 50 -11.16 1.90 5.40
CA ASP A 50 -11.35 2.85 4.30
C ASP A 50 -10.04 3.22 3.60
N ASN A 51 -9.00 2.39 3.72
CA ASN A 51 -7.64 2.63 3.24
C ASN A 51 -6.98 3.83 3.93
N GLY A 52 -7.51 4.24 5.07
CA GLY A 52 -6.89 5.25 5.91
C GLY A 52 -5.79 4.63 6.77
N PHE A 53 -4.73 5.37 7.05
CA PHE A 53 -3.78 5.00 8.08
C PHE A 53 -3.57 6.15 9.07
N LYS A 54 -3.10 5.81 10.26
CA LYS A 54 -2.52 6.76 11.21
C LYS A 54 -1.19 6.22 11.70
N TRP A 55 -0.12 6.96 11.54
CA TRP A 55 1.18 6.68 12.14
C TRP A 55 1.40 7.65 13.30
N TYR A 56 1.73 7.12 14.46
CA TYR A 56 1.98 7.82 15.70
C TYR A 56 3.44 7.70 16.06
N LYS A 57 4.04 8.79 16.53
CA LYS A 57 5.41 8.75 17.06
C LYS A 57 5.53 7.83 18.28
N SER A 58 4.48 7.69 19.07
CA SER A 58 4.41 6.81 20.24
C SER A 58 3.01 6.22 20.36
N LYS A 59 2.92 4.92 20.65
CA LYS A 59 1.64 4.23 20.88
C LYS A 59 0.83 4.83 22.05
N ASP A 60 1.51 5.38 23.05
CA ASP A 60 0.88 5.92 24.27
C ASP A 60 0.24 7.29 24.06
N VAL A 61 0.56 7.98 22.96
CA VAL A 61 0.07 9.31 22.62
C VAL A 61 -0.59 9.27 21.25
N GLN A 62 -1.93 9.16 21.23
CA GLN A 62 -2.71 9.01 19.99
C GLN A 62 -3.56 10.23 19.63
N ASP A 63 -3.44 11.31 20.39
CA ASP A 63 -4.08 12.60 20.15
C ASP A 63 -3.09 13.67 19.64
N ASP A 64 -1.79 13.36 19.59
CA ASP A 64 -0.76 14.27 19.11
C ASP A 64 0.41 13.57 18.40
N ASN A 65 1.22 14.33 17.66
CA ASN A 65 2.46 13.90 17.00
C ASN A 65 2.28 12.69 16.08
N TYR A 66 1.34 12.83 15.15
CA TYR A 66 0.94 11.76 14.24
C TYR A 66 0.68 12.24 12.83
N TYR A 67 0.93 11.36 11.85
CA TYR A 67 0.54 11.52 10.46
C TYR A 67 -0.71 10.70 10.18
N GLU A 68 -1.60 11.23 9.35
CA GLU A 68 -2.74 10.47 8.82
C GLU A 68 -2.90 10.72 7.31
N GLY A 69 -3.54 9.77 6.64
CA GLY A 69 -3.82 9.86 5.22
C GLY A 69 -4.25 8.51 4.66
N THR A 70 -3.96 8.27 3.39
CA THR A 70 -4.37 7.06 2.67
C THR A 70 -3.19 6.13 2.37
N TYR A 71 -3.45 4.84 2.23
CA TYR A 71 -2.44 3.86 1.83
C TYR A 71 -2.84 3.00 0.64
N SER A 72 -1.82 2.52 -0.07
CA SER A 72 -1.91 1.41 -1.03
C SER A 72 -0.95 0.32 -0.60
N PHE A 73 -1.38 -0.94 -0.71
CA PHE A 73 -0.59 -2.10 -0.33
C PHE A 73 -0.65 -3.16 -1.41
N TYR A 74 0.53 -3.59 -1.86
CA TYR A 74 0.72 -4.61 -2.87
C TYR A 74 1.53 -5.75 -2.27
N MET A 75 1.28 -6.97 -2.75
CA MET A 75 1.99 -8.17 -2.30
C MET A 75 2.29 -9.07 -3.49
N GLY A 76 3.31 -9.91 -3.40
CA GLY A 76 3.56 -10.89 -4.44
C GLY A 76 4.13 -10.28 -5.72
N GLN A 77 3.72 -10.87 -6.85
CA GLN A 77 4.01 -10.35 -8.18
C GLN A 77 3.51 -8.92 -8.39
N GLU A 78 2.41 -8.53 -7.75
CA GLU A 78 1.87 -7.17 -7.85
C GLU A 78 2.85 -6.15 -7.22
N ALA A 79 3.41 -6.47 -6.05
CA ALA A 79 4.44 -5.66 -5.43
C ALA A 79 5.68 -5.55 -6.31
N MET A 80 6.17 -6.67 -6.85
CA MET A 80 7.34 -6.68 -7.72
C MET A 80 7.13 -5.80 -8.96
N ASN A 81 5.99 -5.92 -9.63
CA ASN A 81 5.69 -5.11 -10.81
C ASN A 81 5.56 -3.63 -10.43
N TYR A 82 4.89 -3.31 -9.33
CA TYR A 82 4.75 -1.93 -8.89
C TYR A 82 6.11 -1.28 -8.59
N ILE A 83 6.96 -1.97 -7.81
CA ILE A 83 8.31 -1.50 -7.47
C ILE A 83 9.14 -1.26 -8.74
N THR A 84 9.14 -2.23 -9.66
CA THR A 84 10.10 -2.24 -10.78
C THR A 84 9.62 -1.46 -12.01
N GLU A 85 8.30 -1.32 -12.20
CA GLU A 85 7.72 -0.72 -13.40
C GLU A 85 7.06 0.64 -13.11
N THR A 86 6.53 0.85 -11.90
CA THR A 86 5.86 2.11 -11.51
C THR A 86 6.73 3.04 -10.70
N LEU A 87 7.73 2.50 -9.99
CA LEU A 87 8.67 3.26 -9.17
C LEU A 87 10.14 3.11 -9.63
N PRO A 88 10.45 3.23 -10.94
CA PRO A 88 11.79 2.99 -11.46
C PRO A 88 12.85 3.98 -10.92
N GLU A 89 12.43 5.13 -10.40
CA GLU A 89 13.31 6.15 -9.83
C GLU A 89 14.07 5.70 -8.56
N TYR A 90 13.64 4.60 -7.93
CA TYR A 90 14.34 4.02 -6.78
C TYR A 90 15.37 2.96 -7.20
N TYR A 91 15.52 2.69 -8.50
CA TYR A 91 16.52 1.79 -9.08
C TYR A 91 16.51 0.35 -8.53
N ILE A 92 15.38 -0.09 -7.96
CA ILE A 92 15.17 -1.49 -7.54
C ILE A 92 14.68 -2.27 -8.76
N THR A 93 15.45 -3.27 -9.20
CA THR A 93 15.10 -4.10 -10.37
C THR A 93 14.58 -5.48 -9.98
N LYS A 94 13.99 -6.20 -10.95
CA LYS A 94 13.55 -7.59 -10.74
C LYS A 94 14.75 -8.49 -10.42
N GLU A 95 15.90 -8.23 -11.03
CA GLU A 95 17.15 -8.95 -10.77
C GLU A 95 17.66 -8.71 -9.34
N ASN A 96 17.57 -7.48 -8.82
CA ASN A 96 17.94 -7.20 -7.43
C ASN A 96 17.06 -7.95 -6.44
N LEU A 97 15.75 -8.00 -6.69
CA LEU A 97 14.80 -8.73 -5.85
C LEU A 97 15.02 -10.25 -5.95
N GLN A 98 15.25 -10.79 -7.14
CA GLN A 98 15.54 -12.21 -7.31
C GLN A 98 16.84 -12.62 -6.60
N GLU A 99 17.90 -11.82 -6.72
CA GLU A 99 19.16 -12.06 -6.01
C GLU A 99 18.96 -12.06 -4.49
N LEU A 100 18.09 -11.20 -3.99
CA LEU A 100 17.73 -11.16 -2.57
C LEU A 100 16.99 -12.43 -2.15
N PHE A 101 16.04 -12.91 -2.94
CA PHE A 101 15.31 -14.16 -2.65
C PHE A 101 16.27 -15.35 -2.59
N ASP A 102 17.14 -15.48 -3.60
CA ASP A 102 18.11 -16.58 -3.71
C ASP A 102 19.07 -16.64 -2.50
N LYS A 103 19.37 -15.48 -1.89
CA LYS A 103 20.27 -15.34 -0.74
C LYS A 103 19.59 -15.44 0.62
N SER A 104 18.25 -15.45 0.66
CA SER A 104 17.49 -15.34 1.91
C SER A 104 17.19 -16.67 2.60
N GLU A 105 17.62 -17.79 2.02
CA GLU A 105 17.39 -19.15 2.54
C GLU A 105 15.89 -19.46 2.78
N GLY A 106 15.01 -18.92 1.94
CA GLY A 106 13.56 -19.12 2.01
C GLY A 106 12.83 -18.18 2.98
N LEU A 107 13.55 -17.25 3.63
CA LEU A 107 12.93 -16.22 4.45
C LEU A 107 12.22 -15.17 3.57
N TYR A 108 12.84 -14.77 2.47
CA TYR A 108 12.32 -13.79 1.52
C TYR A 108 12.00 -14.46 0.19
N GLU A 109 10.73 -14.44 -0.16
CA GLU A 109 10.21 -15.08 -1.35
C GLU A 109 9.30 -14.10 -2.10
N LEU A 110 8.97 -14.44 -3.34
CA LEU A 110 8.08 -13.60 -4.13
C LEU A 110 6.73 -13.40 -3.43
N ASP A 111 6.18 -14.45 -2.82
CA ASP A 111 4.83 -14.44 -2.24
C ASP A 111 4.70 -13.54 -1.01
N ASN A 112 5.80 -13.31 -0.29
CA ASN A 112 5.86 -12.48 0.89
C ASN A 112 6.49 -11.10 0.64
N LEU A 113 6.96 -10.81 -0.59
CA LEU A 113 7.34 -9.47 -1.02
C LEU A 113 6.15 -8.51 -0.93
N VAL A 114 6.38 -7.32 -0.37
CA VAL A 114 5.38 -6.26 -0.24
C VAL A 114 5.87 -4.91 -0.75
N CYS A 115 4.92 -4.07 -1.14
CA CYS A 115 5.13 -2.65 -1.40
C CYS A 115 4.02 -1.86 -0.70
N LEU A 116 4.42 -0.95 0.20
CA LEU A 116 3.51 -0.11 0.98
C LEU A 116 3.73 1.36 0.60
N ILE A 117 2.65 2.02 0.21
CA ILE A 117 2.64 3.43 -0.19
C ILE A 117 1.78 4.19 0.81
N LEU A 118 2.35 5.18 1.48
CA LEU A 118 1.66 6.05 2.42
C LEU A 118 1.55 7.46 1.84
N ASN A 119 0.35 7.92 1.52
CA ASN A 119 0.06 9.30 1.16
C ASN A 119 -0.18 10.09 2.45
N ASN A 120 0.82 10.84 2.91
CA ASN A 120 0.77 11.59 4.17
C ASN A 120 0.07 12.92 3.91
N GLU A 121 -1.17 13.04 4.36
CA GLU A 121 -2.06 14.15 4.00
C GLU A 121 -2.19 15.19 5.12
N ILE A 122 -2.12 14.73 6.37
CA ILE A 122 -2.32 15.55 7.56
C ILE A 122 -1.24 15.19 8.59
N PHE A 123 -0.72 16.22 9.25
CA PHE A 123 0.18 16.09 10.39
C PHE A 123 -0.42 16.85 11.57
N ILE A 124 -0.57 16.19 12.71
CA ILE A 124 -0.98 16.80 13.97
C ILE A 124 0.24 16.96 14.88
N LEU A 125 0.41 18.16 15.42
CA LEU A 125 1.43 18.49 16.42
C LEU A 125 0.85 19.50 17.40
N GLU A 126 1.09 19.29 18.69
CA GLU A 126 0.46 20.02 19.79
C GLU A 126 -1.08 20.05 19.69
N GLY A 127 -1.68 18.95 19.22
CA GLY A 127 -3.13 18.79 19.05
C GLY A 127 -3.72 19.58 17.86
N GLU A 128 -2.88 20.29 17.10
CA GLU A 128 -3.30 21.15 16.02
C GLU A 128 -2.82 20.64 14.65
N LYS A 129 -3.65 20.85 13.62
CA LYS A 129 -3.29 20.51 12.26
C LYS A 129 -2.21 21.45 11.73
N GLN A 130 -1.07 20.87 11.38
CA GLN A 130 0.06 21.60 10.85
C GLN A 130 -0.11 21.90 9.37
N LYS A 131 0.36 23.08 8.94
CA LYS A 131 0.47 23.42 7.52
C LYS A 131 1.68 22.73 6.91
N THR A 132 1.55 21.45 6.64
CA THR A 132 2.57 20.63 5.96
C THR A 132 2.23 20.42 4.48
N GLN A 133 3.25 20.19 3.67
CA GLN A 133 3.06 19.67 2.32
C GLN A 133 2.66 18.19 2.40
N ILE A 134 1.73 17.78 1.53
CA ILE A 134 1.41 16.36 1.32
C ILE A 134 2.63 15.69 0.68
N PHE A 135 3.04 14.55 1.23
CA PHE A 135 4.16 13.79 0.69
C PHE A 135 3.90 12.29 0.73
N VAL A 136 4.54 11.57 -0.18
CA VAL A 136 4.40 10.12 -0.28
C VAL A 136 5.62 9.46 0.36
N SER A 137 5.38 8.42 1.17
CA SER A 137 6.43 7.54 1.65
C SER A 137 6.24 6.15 1.04
N ASN A 138 7.23 5.70 0.27
CA ASN A 138 7.24 4.40 -0.38
C ASN A 138 8.15 3.44 0.38
N TYR A 139 7.64 2.24 0.65
CA TYR A 139 8.36 1.18 1.32
C TYR A 139 8.27 -0.11 0.50
N TYR A 140 9.33 -0.91 0.54
CA TYR A 140 9.28 -2.31 0.11
C TYR A 140 10.00 -3.20 1.12
N GLY A 141 9.73 -4.48 1.03
CA GLY A 141 10.37 -5.49 1.87
C GLY A 141 9.48 -6.70 1.94
N PHE A 142 9.33 -7.28 3.11
CA PHE A 142 8.71 -8.58 3.29
C PHE A 142 7.74 -8.62 4.46
N LEU A 143 6.69 -9.41 4.30
CA LEU A 143 5.74 -9.71 5.35
C LEU A 143 5.93 -11.17 5.78
N ILE A 144 6.79 -11.35 6.78
CA ILE A 144 7.29 -12.65 7.26
C ILE A 144 6.53 -13.12 8.52
N GLU A 145 6.95 -14.26 9.07
CA GLU A 145 6.39 -14.88 10.28
C GLU A 145 4.87 -14.98 10.25
N GLU A 146 4.32 -15.80 9.35
CA GLU A 146 2.86 -15.97 9.21
C GLU A 146 2.07 -14.65 9.04
N LYS A 147 2.73 -13.63 8.47
CA LYS A 147 2.19 -12.28 8.23
C LYS A 147 1.99 -11.46 9.50
N THR A 148 2.86 -11.62 10.49
CA THR A 148 2.88 -10.81 11.70
C THR A 148 4.07 -9.88 11.82
N VAL A 149 5.04 -9.96 10.90
CA VAL A 149 6.22 -9.08 10.92
C VAL A 149 6.45 -8.44 9.56
N PHE A 150 6.44 -7.12 9.54
CA PHE A 150 6.95 -6.35 8.42
C PHE A 150 8.43 -6.08 8.60
N ASP A 151 9.24 -6.60 7.69
CA ASP A 151 10.63 -6.23 7.50
C ASP A 151 10.70 -5.36 6.24
N ILE A 152 10.73 -4.03 6.40
CA ILE A 152 10.59 -3.09 5.28
C ILE A 152 11.62 -1.97 5.31
N ALA A 153 12.01 -1.50 4.13
CA ALA A 153 12.89 -0.36 3.94
C ALA A 153 12.16 0.78 3.22
N LYS A 154 12.36 2.00 3.72
CA LYS A 154 11.91 3.22 3.05
C LYS A 154 12.77 3.50 1.83
N MET A 155 12.18 3.50 0.64
CA MET A 155 12.92 3.50 -0.62
C MET A 155 13.79 4.76 -0.83
N ASN A 156 13.37 5.92 -0.31
CA ASN A 156 14.08 7.18 -0.53
C ASN A 156 15.30 7.41 0.38
N THR A 157 15.38 6.68 1.50
CA THR A 157 16.38 6.92 2.56
C THR A 157 17.09 5.63 2.98
N ALA A 158 16.63 4.48 2.51
CA ALA A 158 17.03 3.15 2.96
C ALA A 158 16.87 2.94 4.49
N GLY A 159 16.00 3.73 5.14
CA GLY A 159 15.67 3.53 6.55
C GLY A 159 14.92 2.22 6.73
N HIS A 160 15.44 1.34 7.57
CA HIS A 160 14.91 0.00 7.83
C HIS A 160 13.96 0.00 9.03
N PHE A 161 12.86 -0.72 8.92
CA PHE A 161 11.83 -0.84 9.94
C PHE A 161 11.43 -2.30 10.10
N LEU A 162 11.47 -2.79 11.34
CA LEU A 162 10.79 -4.01 11.74
C LEU A 162 9.51 -3.61 12.48
N LEU A 163 8.34 -3.92 11.90
CA LEU A 163 7.04 -3.66 12.52
C LEU A 163 6.38 -4.98 12.90
N ILE A 164 5.97 -5.11 14.15
CA ILE A 164 5.32 -6.30 14.68
C ILE A 164 3.82 -6.04 14.78
N LYS A 165 3.01 -6.95 14.26
CA LYS A 165 1.55 -6.89 14.33
C LYS A 165 1.08 -7.05 15.78
N GLU A 166 0.12 -6.22 16.18
CA GLU A 166 -0.56 -6.30 17.48
C GLU A 166 -1.99 -6.84 17.38
#